data_AF-A0A177CK76-F1
#
_entry.id   AF-A0A177CK76-F1
#
_cell.length_a   1.000
_cell.length_b   1.000
_cell.length_c   1.000
_cell.angle_alpha   90.00
_cell.angle_beta   90.00
_cell.angle_gamma   90.00
#
_symmetry.space_group_name_H-M   'P 1'
#
loop_
_entity.id
_entity.type
_entity.pdbx_description
1 polymer ?
#
loop_
_entity_poly.entity_id
_entity_poly.type
_entity_poly.pdbx_seq_one_letter_code
_entity_poly.pdbx_strand_id
1 'polypeptide(L)'
;MTGDIGNQGTCTTCTFSEDFSNYWTAVLFFKHTNGSYKRVKIMENDALPAGINGGMTIYYTQKDFNSNGNQKITAFPPGFRMTVGSPTQGKDGMTKHKGLRFTCLDTKSTRFPEIDDFPKKPCKGGIMTEHHFPACWDGKNLDSPDHQAHMYDTQPTGFAAGAACPSSHPVRVPQLAYETLWDTAEFKDMWPKDGSNPFVFSYGGQDGHAYGTHADYMFGWKGDALQRAMDSSCMFTACENGKPLKSQSVSQMNACKAKEIVNESHDGWLKALPGMTA
;
A
#
# COMPACT_ATOMS: atom_id res chain seq x y z
N MET A 1 -12.75 -5.46 -17.95
CA MET A 1 -11.91 -6.66 -17.77
C MET A 1 -12.77 -7.76 -17.19
N THR A 2 -12.90 -8.90 -17.87
CA THR A 2 -13.67 -10.08 -17.41
C THR A 2 -12.72 -11.18 -16.96
N GLY A 3 -13.01 -11.86 -15.86
CA GLY A 3 -12.20 -12.97 -15.32
C GLY A 3 -11.27 -12.58 -14.17
N ASP A 4 -10.57 -13.58 -13.62
CA ASP A 4 -9.56 -13.43 -12.58
C ASP A 4 -8.29 -12.81 -13.18
N ILE A 5 -8.02 -11.55 -12.80
CA ILE A 5 -6.89 -10.76 -13.34
C ILE A 5 -5.55 -11.38 -12.92
N GLY A 6 -5.47 -12.04 -11.75
CA GLY A 6 -4.24 -12.68 -11.29
C GLY A 6 -3.76 -13.77 -12.24
N ASN A 7 -4.67 -14.46 -12.92
CA ASN A 7 -4.34 -15.51 -13.90
C ASN A 7 -3.81 -14.97 -15.23
N GLN A 8 -3.84 -13.65 -15.46
CA GLN A 8 -3.29 -13.03 -16.67
C GLN A 8 -1.81 -12.64 -16.52
N GLY A 9 -1.31 -12.57 -15.28
CA GLY A 9 0.09 -12.23 -15.03
C GLY A 9 1.03 -13.40 -15.35
N THR A 10 2.18 -13.10 -15.94
CA THR A 10 3.21 -14.10 -16.27
C THR A 10 4.32 -14.20 -15.22
N CYS A 11 4.44 -13.18 -14.36
CA CYS A 11 5.37 -13.12 -13.24
C CYS A 11 4.80 -12.24 -12.13
N THR A 12 5.44 -12.21 -10.97
CA THR A 12 5.10 -11.32 -9.84
C THR A 12 6.36 -10.68 -9.26
N THR A 13 6.24 -9.47 -8.73
CA THR A 13 7.29 -8.77 -7.99
C THR A 13 7.26 -9.08 -6.48
N CYS A 14 6.29 -9.86 -6.00
CA CYS A 14 6.19 -10.25 -4.59
C CYS A 14 7.17 -11.38 -4.23
N THR A 15 7.61 -11.42 -2.96
CA THR A 15 8.45 -12.52 -2.45
C THR A 15 7.77 -13.88 -2.61
N PHE A 16 6.47 -13.95 -2.32
CA PHE A 16 5.66 -15.15 -2.55
C PHE A 16 5.28 -15.27 -4.03
N SER A 17 5.84 -16.28 -4.69
CA SER A 17 5.66 -16.58 -6.12
C SER A 17 4.25 -17.05 -6.50
N GLU A 18 3.33 -17.06 -5.55
CA GLU A 18 1.93 -17.46 -5.70
C GLU A 18 0.98 -16.26 -5.64
N ASP A 19 1.48 -15.06 -5.37
CA ASP A 19 0.70 -13.82 -5.30
C ASP A 19 0.82 -13.01 -6.58
N PHE A 20 -0.27 -12.93 -7.35
CA PHE A 20 -0.38 -12.16 -8.61
C PHE A 20 -1.39 -11.02 -8.46
N SER A 21 -1.68 -10.63 -7.22
CA SER A 21 -2.58 -9.52 -6.92
C SER A 21 -2.01 -8.20 -7.44
N ASN A 22 -2.89 -7.24 -7.76
CA ASN A 22 -2.47 -5.88 -8.05
C ASN A 22 -2.65 -5.01 -6.81
N TYR A 23 -1.59 -4.28 -6.49
CA TYR A 23 -1.52 -3.31 -5.42
C TYR A 23 -1.16 -1.97 -6.02
N TRP A 24 -1.92 -0.94 -5.70
CA TRP A 24 -1.65 0.39 -6.24
C TRP A 24 -1.88 1.46 -5.17
N THR A 25 -1.07 2.52 -5.24
CA THR A 25 -1.25 3.76 -4.49
C THR A 25 -0.72 4.92 -5.33
N ALA A 26 -1.13 6.13 -4.98
CA ALA A 26 -0.69 7.35 -5.67
C ALA A 26 0.82 7.56 -5.54
N VAL A 27 1.43 8.09 -6.60
CA VAL A 27 2.87 8.36 -6.62
C VAL A 27 3.16 9.68 -5.92
N LEU A 28 4.16 9.71 -5.04
CA LEU A 28 4.60 10.92 -4.38
C LEU A 28 5.54 11.74 -5.27
N PHE A 29 5.34 13.05 -5.29
CA PHE A 29 6.18 14.03 -5.97
C PHE A 29 6.67 15.09 -4.99
N PHE A 30 7.88 15.57 -5.20
CA PHE A 30 8.40 16.80 -4.61
C PHE A 30 8.14 17.97 -5.57
N LYS A 31 7.52 19.04 -5.08
CA LYS A 31 7.29 20.30 -5.79
C LYS A 31 8.35 21.31 -5.35
N HIS A 32 9.25 21.67 -6.26
CA HIS A 32 10.26 22.69 -6.03
C HIS A 32 9.64 24.09 -6.06
N THR A 33 10.27 25.04 -5.37
CA THR A 33 9.84 26.46 -5.31
C THR A 33 9.85 27.18 -6.67
N ASN A 34 10.43 26.57 -7.71
CA ASN A 34 10.40 27.09 -9.07
C ASN A 34 9.20 26.56 -9.88
N GLY A 35 8.31 25.80 -9.24
CA GLY A 35 7.12 25.18 -9.84
C GLY A 35 7.34 23.82 -10.49
N SER A 36 8.59 23.33 -10.59
CA SER A 36 8.87 22.01 -11.15
C SER A 36 8.63 20.88 -10.16
N TYR A 37 8.36 19.68 -10.68
CA TYR A 37 8.05 18.49 -9.91
C TYR A 37 9.11 17.42 -10.13
N LYS A 38 9.43 16.65 -9.10
CA LYS A 38 10.31 15.48 -9.18
C LYS A 38 9.62 14.28 -8.55
N ARG A 39 9.55 13.16 -9.27
CA ARG A 39 9.03 11.91 -8.71
C ARG A 39 9.90 11.47 -7.54
N VAL A 40 9.29 11.17 -6.41
CA VAL A 40 9.99 10.60 -5.25
C VAL A 40 10.13 9.09 -5.47
N LYS A 41 11.36 8.59 -5.34
CA LYS A 41 11.63 7.16 -5.52
C LYS A 41 11.10 6.37 -4.34
N ILE A 42 10.67 5.13 -4.61
CA ILE A 42 10.35 4.17 -3.57
C ILE A 42 11.63 3.40 -3.24
N MET A 43 11.92 3.22 -1.96
CA MET A 43 13.03 2.43 -1.48
C MET A 43 12.55 1.15 -0.81
N GLU A 44 13.40 0.12 -0.81
CA GLU A 44 13.10 -1.14 -0.13
C GLU A 44 12.86 -0.93 1.37
N ASN A 45 11.94 -1.74 1.91
CA ASN A 45 11.67 -1.81 3.33
C ASN A 45 12.71 -2.71 4.02
N ASP A 46 13.18 -2.30 5.20
CA ASP A 46 14.19 -3.02 5.98
C ASP A 46 13.70 -4.40 6.48
N ALA A 47 12.38 -4.59 6.51
CA ALA A 47 11.76 -5.88 6.84
C ALA A 47 11.83 -6.92 5.70
N LEU A 48 12.25 -6.52 4.50
CA LEU A 48 12.34 -7.39 3.32
C LEU A 48 13.79 -7.75 2.98
N PRO A 49 14.03 -8.82 2.19
CA PRO A 49 15.36 -9.17 1.73
C PRO A 49 16.05 -8.01 0.99
N ALA A 50 17.35 -7.83 1.26
CA ALA A 50 18.14 -6.76 0.65
C ALA A 50 18.25 -6.92 -0.89
N GLY A 51 18.27 -5.78 -1.59
CA GLY A 51 18.47 -5.70 -3.03
C GLY A 51 17.17 -5.64 -3.85
N ILE A 52 16.02 -5.46 -3.19
CA ILE A 52 14.74 -5.25 -3.89
C ILE A 52 14.73 -3.84 -4.47
N ASN A 53 14.38 -3.71 -5.75
CA ASN A 53 14.43 -2.42 -6.45
C ASN A 53 13.05 -1.75 -6.50
N GLY A 54 12.62 -1.20 -5.36
CA GLY A 54 11.37 -0.46 -5.20
C GLY A 54 10.20 -1.33 -4.72
N GLY A 55 8.98 -0.97 -5.13
CA GLY A 55 7.76 -1.70 -4.74
C GLY A 55 7.26 -1.38 -3.33
N MET A 56 6.17 -2.02 -2.93
CA MET A 56 5.53 -1.83 -1.63
C MET A 56 5.70 -3.09 -0.78
N THR A 57 5.69 -2.93 0.54
CA THR A 57 5.57 -4.08 1.43
C THR A 57 4.10 -4.36 1.67
N ILE A 58 3.66 -5.58 1.33
CA ILE A 58 2.28 -5.99 1.45
C ILE A 58 2.15 -6.97 2.61
N TYR A 59 1.23 -6.67 3.51
CA TYR A 59 0.94 -7.50 4.67
C TYR A 59 -0.44 -8.12 4.54
N TYR A 60 -0.51 -9.42 4.81
CA TYR A 60 -1.76 -10.15 5.04
C TYR A 60 -1.71 -10.71 6.46
N THR A 61 -2.25 -9.99 7.43
CA THR A 61 -2.27 -10.44 8.83
C THR A 61 -3.63 -11.04 9.19
N GLN A 62 -3.62 -12.03 10.08
CA GLN A 62 -4.86 -12.69 10.53
C GLN A 62 -5.61 -11.85 11.56
N LYS A 63 -4.88 -11.17 12.45
CA LYS A 63 -5.41 -10.21 13.45
C LYS A 63 -4.34 -9.19 13.85
N ASP A 64 -3.17 -9.68 14.23
CA ASP A 64 -1.97 -8.91 14.55
C ASP A 64 -0.75 -9.78 14.19
N PHE A 65 0.47 -9.35 14.54
CA PHE A 65 1.69 -10.12 14.24
C PHE A 65 1.92 -11.35 15.13
N ASN A 66 1.09 -11.57 16.16
CA ASN A 66 1.33 -12.59 17.19
C ASN A 66 0.24 -13.67 17.23
N SER A 67 -0.95 -13.41 16.68
CA SER A 67 -2.09 -14.32 16.78
C SER A 67 -3.08 -14.16 15.63
N ASN A 68 -3.81 -15.22 15.31
CA ASN A 68 -5.01 -15.19 14.46
C ASN A 68 -6.30 -14.90 15.26
N GLY A 69 -6.18 -14.70 16.58
CA GLY A 69 -7.32 -14.46 17.47
C GLY A 69 -8.27 -15.65 17.63
N ASN A 70 -7.86 -16.86 17.25
CA ASN A 70 -8.71 -18.06 17.16
C ASN A 70 -9.97 -17.84 16.30
N GLN A 71 -9.92 -16.90 15.36
CA GLN A 71 -10.99 -16.67 14.40
C GLN A 71 -10.60 -17.27 13.06
N LYS A 72 -11.57 -17.87 12.36
CA LYS A 72 -11.37 -18.29 10.97
C LYS A 72 -11.19 -17.04 10.11
N ILE A 73 -10.08 -16.97 9.40
CA ILE A 73 -9.81 -15.93 8.40
C ILE A 73 -10.12 -16.51 7.03
N THR A 74 -11.02 -15.85 6.31
CA THR A 74 -11.43 -16.28 4.97
C THR A 74 -10.62 -15.51 3.94
N ALA A 75 -9.83 -16.21 3.12
CA ALA A 75 -9.11 -15.58 2.02
C ALA A 75 -10.07 -14.90 1.04
N PHE A 76 -9.61 -13.82 0.41
CA PHE A 76 -10.39 -13.13 -0.61
C PHE A 76 -10.67 -14.08 -1.80
N PRO A 77 -11.89 -14.07 -2.36
CA PRO A 77 -12.23 -14.90 -3.52
C PRO A 77 -11.69 -14.32 -4.86
N PRO A 78 -11.52 -15.14 -5.90
CA PRO A 78 -11.20 -14.67 -7.25
C PRO A 78 -12.15 -13.57 -7.74
N GLY A 79 -11.57 -12.51 -8.31
CA GLY A 79 -12.31 -11.33 -8.77
C GLY A 79 -12.62 -10.29 -7.70
N PHE A 80 -12.23 -10.54 -6.43
CA PHE A 80 -12.40 -9.58 -5.34
C PHE A 80 -11.57 -8.30 -5.56
N ARG A 81 -12.17 -7.14 -5.26
CA ARG A 81 -11.52 -5.82 -5.39
C ARG A 81 -12.00 -4.91 -4.28
N MET A 82 -11.11 -4.08 -3.75
CA MET A 82 -11.49 -3.02 -2.83
C MET A 82 -10.53 -1.84 -2.90
N THR A 83 -11.02 -0.68 -2.48
CA THR A 83 -10.18 0.51 -2.25
C THR A 83 -10.26 0.94 -0.80
N VAL A 84 -9.33 1.79 -0.37
CA VAL A 84 -9.39 2.53 0.90
C VAL A 84 -8.95 3.96 0.68
N GLY A 85 -9.60 4.92 1.34
CA GLY A 85 -9.39 6.35 1.09
C GLY A 85 -10.07 6.82 -0.20
N SER A 86 -9.78 8.05 -0.60
CA SER A 86 -10.27 8.62 -1.86
C SER A 86 -9.45 9.83 -2.29
N PRO A 87 -9.07 9.96 -3.58
CA PRO A 87 -8.31 11.12 -4.08
C PRO A 87 -9.03 12.46 -3.92
N THR A 88 -10.35 12.44 -3.81
CA THR A 88 -11.17 13.66 -3.66
C THR A 88 -11.51 13.98 -2.21
N GLN A 89 -10.97 13.23 -1.25
CA GLN A 89 -11.29 13.39 0.16
C GLN A 89 -10.64 14.65 0.74
N GLY A 90 -11.43 15.46 1.46
CA GLY A 90 -10.91 16.66 2.13
C GLY A 90 -10.23 16.38 3.47
N LYS A 91 -10.01 17.41 4.28
CA LYS A 91 -9.32 17.39 5.59
C LYS A 91 -9.73 16.29 6.57
N ASP A 92 -10.93 15.73 6.41
CA ASP A 92 -11.49 14.65 7.22
C ASP A 92 -11.05 13.24 6.76
N GLY A 93 -10.23 13.11 5.72
CA GLY A 93 -9.86 11.82 5.14
C GLY A 93 -9.23 10.83 6.11
N MET A 94 -8.23 11.27 6.90
CA MET A 94 -7.57 10.39 7.88
C MET A 94 -8.44 10.12 9.10
N THR A 95 -9.41 10.99 9.39
CA THR A 95 -10.41 10.75 10.43
C THR A 95 -11.41 9.67 10.00
N LYS A 96 -11.79 9.67 8.71
CA LYS A 96 -12.69 8.68 8.10
C LYS A 96 -12.02 7.32 7.91
N HIS A 97 -10.73 7.33 7.59
CA HIS A 97 -9.94 6.13 7.37
C HIS A 97 -8.74 6.12 8.31
N LYS A 98 -8.95 5.63 9.53
CA LYS A 98 -7.92 5.64 10.60
C LYS A 98 -6.68 4.81 10.25
N GLY A 99 -6.82 3.88 9.33
CA GLY A 99 -5.75 3.05 8.79
C GLY A 99 -4.82 3.75 7.79
N LEU A 100 -5.10 5.01 7.43
CA LEU A 100 -4.28 5.80 6.52
C LEU A 100 -3.35 6.71 7.33
N ARG A 101 -2.05 6.41 7.31
CA ARG A 101 -1.05 7.05 8.17
C ARG A 101 0.25 7.34 7.45
N PHE A 102 1.01 8.24 8.06
CA PHE A 102 2.35 8.61 7.63
C PHE A 102 3.31 8.45 8.80
N THR A 103 4.56 8.13 8.52
CA THR A 103 5.64 8.13 9.52
C THR A 103 6.84 8.88 8.95
N CYS A 104 7.37 9.84 9.69
CA CYS A 104 8.64 10.49 9.37
C CYS A 104 9.79 9.59 9.84
N LEU A 105 10.51 8.98 8.91
CA LEU A 105 11.51 7.98 9.23
C LEU A 105 12.82 8.65 9.67
N ASP A 106 13.38 8.20 10.79
CA ASP A 106 14.80 8.47 11.13
C ASP A 106 15.71 7.42 10.48
N THR A 107 15.21 6.20 10.36
CA THR A 107 15.80 5.06 9.64
C THR A 107 14.67 4.27 8.95
N LYS A 108 15.00 3.37 8.02
CA LYS A 108 13.99 2.50 7.37
C LYS A 108 13.18 1.64 8.35
N SER A 109 13.70 1.39 9.56
CA SER A 109 13.04 0.60 10.61
C SER A 109 12.18 1.45 11.56
N THR A 110 12.14 2.79 11.40
CA THR A 110 11.24 3.65 12.18
C THR A 110 9.78 3.31 11.85
N ARG A 111 8.91 3.22 12.86
CA ARG A 111 7.47 2.92 12.69
C ARG A 111 6.55 3.86 13.46
N PHE A 112 7.08 4.66 14.38
CA PHE A 112 6.29 5.55 15.23
C PHE A 112 7.04 6.88 15.47
N PRO A 113 6.31 7.96 15.81
CA PRO A 113 4.85 8.05 15.85
C PRO A 113 4.22 8.11 14.45
N GLU A 114 3.04 7.50 14.30
CA GLU A 114 2.16 7.72 13.15
C GLU A 114 1.58 9.14 13.20
N ILE A 115 1.39 9.76 12.03
CA ILE A 115 0.77 11.08 11.86
C ILE A 115 -0.24 11.07 10.70
N ASP A 116 -1.10 12.09 10.67
CA ASP A 116 -2.32 12.16 9.85
C ASP A 116 -2.16 13.01 8.58
N ASP A 117 -0.94 13.44 8.27
CA ASP A 117 -0.61 14.25 7.10
C ASP A 117 0.90 14.13 6.81
N PHE A 118 1.40 14.82 5.78
CA PHE A 118 2.83 14.86 5.52
C PHE A 118 3.64 15.36 6.73
N PRO A 119 4.83 14.79 6.99
CA PRO A 119 5.76 15.31 7.98
C PRO A 119 6.08 16.78 7.73
N LYS A 120 6.11 17.59 8.79
CA LYS A 120 6.36 19.04 8.72
C LYS A 120 7.85 19.42 8.66
N LYS A 121 8.73 18.43 8.50
CA LYS A 121 10.18 18.60 8.46
C LYS A 121 10.80 17.54 7.55
N PRO A 122 12.03 17.75 7.03
CA PRO A 122 12.77 16.70 6.36
C PRO A 122 12.91 15.45 7.25
N CYS A 123 12.73 14.27 6.66
CA CYS A 123 12.87 12.99 7.34
C CYS A 123 14.15 12.29 6.88
N LYS A 124 15.04 11.97 7.82
CA LYS A 124 16.39 11.45 7.52
C LYS A 124 16.34 10.14 6.74
N GLY A 125 15.42 9.25 7.10
CA GLY A 125 15.19 7.96 6.48
C GLY A 125 14.02 7.97 5.50
N GLY A 126 13.53 9.12 5.03
CA GLY A 126 12.39 9.17 4.12
C GLY A 126 11.03 9.28 4.79
N ILE A 127 9.96 9.14 4.00
CA ILE A 127 8.58 9.16 4.48
C ILE A 127 7.99 7.77 4.26
N MET A 128 7.36 7.19 5.27
CA MET A 128 6.55 5.99 5.09
C MET A 128 5.08 6.37 5.00
N THR A 129 4.36 5.74 4.09
CA THR A 129 2.89 5.78 4.01
C THR A 129 2.33 4.40 4.28
N GLU A 130 1.30 4.36 5.13
CA GLU A 130 0.60 3.15 5.53
C GLU A 130 -0.86 3.22 5.08
N HIS A 131 -1.32 2.14 4.46
CA HIS A 131 -2.69 1.99 3.99
C HIS A 131 -3.26 0.67 4.50
N HIS A 132 -3.92 0.70 5.66
CA HIS A 132 -4.69 -0.45 6.16
C HIS A 132 -6.08 -0.48 5.53
N PHE A 133 -6.44 -1.63 4.96
CA PHE A 133 -7.76 -1.86 4.41
C PHE A 133 -8.74 -2.38 5.46
N PRO A 134 -10.04 -2.15 5.26
CA PRO A 134 -11.10 -2.85 5.99
C PRO A 134 -10.93 -4.37 5.97
N ALA A 135 -11.26 -5.05 7.06
CA ALA A 135 -11.07 -6.50 7.21
C ALA A 135 -12.36 -7.30 7.49
N CYS A 136 -13.52 -6.67 7.33
CA CYS A 136 -14.82 -7.32 7.45
C CYS A 136 -15.58 -7.22 6.13
N TRP A 137 -15.91 -8.36 5.54
CA TRP A 137 -16.56 -8.48 4.24
C TRP A 137 -18.04 -8.88 4.40
N ASP A 138 -18.91 -8.38 3.51
CA ASP A 138 -20.33 -8.75 3.47
C ASP A 138 -20.62 -10.22 3.12
N GLY A 139 -19.59 -10.95 2.65
CA GLY A 139 -19.68 -12.37 2.32
C GLY A 139 -20.39 -12.67 1.00
N LYS A 140 -20.75 -11.64 0.23
CA LYS A 140 -21.57 -11.76 -0.97
C LYS A 140 -20.96 -11.07 -2.18
N ASN A 141 -20.57 -9.80 -2.05
CA ASN A 141 -20.16 -8.97 -3.17
C ASN A 141 -18.65 -8.99 -3.33
N LEU A 142 -18.15 -9.41 -4.50
CA LEU A 142 -16.72 -9.36 -4.83
C LEU A 142 -16.22 -7.92 -5.01
N ASP A 143 -17.13 -7.01 -5.30
CA ASP A 143 -16.88 -5.60 -5.54
C ASP A 143 -18.20 -4.83 -5.35
N SER A 144 -18.12 -3.53 -5.08
CA SER A 144 -19.26 -2.61 -5.03
C SER A 144 -19.05 -1.44 -6.00
N PRO A 145 -20.09 -0.68 -6.40
CA PRO A 145 -19.92 0.43 -7.34
C PRO A 145 -18.91 1.50 -6.89
N ASP A 146 -18.72 1.65 -5.59
CA ASP A 146 -17.74 2.54 -4.96
C ASP A 146 -16.45 1.82 -4.53
N HIS A 147 -16.34 0.52 -4.80
CA HIS A 147 -15.24 -0.37 -4.38
C HIS A 147 -14.99 -0.44 -2.85
N GLN A 148 -15.94 0.03 -2.02
CA GLN A 148 -15.76 0.13 -0.56
C GLN A 148 -16.95 -0.44 0.24
N ALA A 149 -18.19 -0.21 -0.18
CA ALA A 149 -19.38 -0.53 0.62
C ALA A 149 -19.62 -2.02 0.91
N HIS A 150 -18.95 -2.94 0.19
CA HIS A 150 -18.98 -4.37 0.49
C HIS A 150 -18.01 -4.76 1.63
N MET A 151 -17.26 -3.78 2.15
CA MET A 151 -16.30 -3.91 3.23
C MET A 151 -16.64 -2.97 4.40
N TYR A 152 -16.26 -3.37 5.60
CA TYR A 152 -16.46 -2.60 6.82
C TYR A 152 -15.18 -2.50 7.63
N ASP A 153 -14.82 -1.26 7.96
CA ASP A 153 -13.61 -0.96 8.71
C ASP A 153 -13.86 -1.13 10.22
N THR A 154 -13.11 -2.06 10.82
CA THR A 154 -13.06 -2.26 12.27
C THR A 154 -11.66 -2.02 12.82
N GLN A 155 -10.70 -1.63 11.98
CA GLN A 155 -9.30 -1.59 12.33
C GLN A 155 -8.95 -0.33 13.13
N PRO A 156 -8.13 -0.45 14.18
CA PRO A 156 -7.45 0.69 14.80
C PRO A 156 -6.31 1.19 13.89
N THR A 157 -5.46 2.09 14.40
CA THR A 157 -4.20 2.43 13.73
C THR A 157 -3.15 1.33 13.96
N GLY A 158 -2.15 1.27 13.09
CA GLY A 158 -1.13 0.21 13.07
C GLY A 158 -1.67 -1.22 12.92
N PHE A 159 -0.78 -2.20 13.14
CA PHE A 159 -1.07 -3.64 13.09
C PHE A 159 -1.70 -4.18 14.37
N ALA A 160 -2.73 -3.49 14.86
CA ALA A 160 -3.48 -3.88 16.04
C ALA A 160 -4.81 -4.54 15.67
N ALA A 161 -5.32 -5.36 16.59
CA ALA A 161 -6.54 -6.12 16.37
C ALA A 161 -7.78 -5.22 16.24
N GLY A 162 -8.46 -5.34 15.10
CA GLY A 162 -9.77 -4.73 14.88
C GLY A 162 -10.88 -5.25 15.80
N ALA A 163 -11.94 -4.46 15.93
CA ALA A 163 -13.17 -4.87 16.61
C ALA A 163 -13.84 -6.06 15.90
N ALA A 164 -14.82 -6.70 16.54
CA ALA A 164 -15.61 -7.76 15.92
C ALA A 164 -16.34 -7.26 14.67
N CYS A 165 -16.44 -8.12 13.66
CA CYS A 165 -17.17 -7.79 12.45
C CYS A 165 -18.68 -7.64 12.73
N PRO A 166 -19.34 -6.61 12.19
CA PRO A 166 -20.77 -6.41 12.37
C PRO A 166 -21.57 -7.46 11.58
N SER A 167 -22.85 -7.62 11.90
CA SER A 167 -23.74 -8.55 11.18
C SER A 167 -23.95 -8.19 9.71
N SER A 168 -23.75 -6.92 9.33
CA SER A 168 -23.77 -6.48 7.92
C SER A 168 -22.56 -6.96 7.12
N HIS A 169 -21.44 -7.22 7.80
CA HIS A 169 -20.16 -7.62 7.19
C HIS A 169 -19.53 -8.79 7.96
N PRO A 170 -20.19 -9.95 8.05
CA PRO A 170 -19.86 -10.96 9.06
C PRO A 170 -18.60 -11.76 8.74
N VAL A 171 -18.05 -11.67 7.53
CA VAL A 171 -16.92 -12.50 7.11
C VAL A 171 -15.60 -11.78 7.41
N ARG A 172 -14.83 -12.33 8.36
CA ARG A 172 -13.46 -11.86 8.61
C ARG A 172 -12.55 -12.30 7.46
N VAL A 173 -11.88 -11.32 6.85
CA VAL A 173 -10.84 -11.51 5.84
C VAL A 173 -9.49 -11.06 6.40
N PRO A 174 -8.34 -11.35 5.74
CA PRO A 174 -7.05 -10.87 6.21
C PRO A 174 -7.05 -9.35 6.31
N GLN A 175 -6.39 -8.82 7.34
CA GLN A 175 -6.05 -7.41 7.37
C GLN A 175 -4.94 -7.16 6.34
N LEU A 176 -5.35 -6.61 5.21
CA LEU A 176 -4.45 -6.16 4.16
C LEU A 176 -3.90 -4.80 4.52
N ALA A 177 -2.58 -4.63 4.46
CA ALA A 177 -1.94 -3.33 4.64
C ALA A 177 -0.74 -3.14 3.71
N TYR A 178 -0.52 -1.91 3.29
CA TYR A 178 0.65 -1.52 2.50
C TYR A 178 1.55 -0.63 3.34
N GLU A 179 2.86 -0.88 3.31
CA GLU A 179 3.88 0.13 3.66
C GLU A 179 4.62 0.53 2.38
N THR A 180 4.62 1.83 2.06
CA THR A 180 5.43 2.40 0.98
C THR A 180 6.44 3.38 1.56
N LEU A 181 7.73 3.13 1.32
CA LEU A 181 8.80 3.97 1.82
C LEU A 181 9.33 4.87 0.69
N TRP A 182 9.12 6.17 0.84
CA TRP A 182 9.52 7.20 -0.11
C TRP A 182 10.89 7.77 0.28
N ASP A 183 11.88 7.64 -0.62
CA ASP A 183 13.21 8.20 -0.44
C ASP A 183 13.19 9.71 -0.70
N THR A 184 13.06 10.48 0.37
CA THR A 184 13.00 11.95 0.31
C THR A 184 14.32 12.63 0.66
N ALA A 185 15.40 11.85 0.84
CA ALA A 185 16.68 12.37 1.32
C ALA A 185 17.29 13.39 0.35
N GLU A 186 17.09 13.21 -0.96
CA GLU A 186 17.59 14.14 -1.99
C GLU A 186 16.98 15.55 -1.88
N PHE A 187 15.82 15.70 -1.22
CA PHE A 187 15.07 16.95 -1.14
C PHE A 187 15.32 17.76 0.14
N LYS A 188 16.12 17.23 1.08
CA LYS A 188 16.26 17.79 2.44
C LYS A 188 16.70 19.26 2.45
N ASP A 189 17.55 19.66 1.50
CA ASP A 189 18.11 21.02 1.41
C ASP A 189 17.31 21.96 0.47
N MET A 190 16.18 21.48 -0.07
CA MET A 190 15.32 22.21 -1.02
C MET A 190 13.95 22.58 -0.42
N TRP A 191 13.78 22.44 0.90
CA TRP A 191 12.53 22.77 1.58
C TRP A 191 12.15 24.27 1.42
N PRO A 192 10.86 24.58 1.20
CA PRO A 192 10.39 25.96 1.11
C PRO A 192 10.69 26.78 2.37
N LYS A 193 11.17 28.02 2.19
CA LYS A 193 11.50 28.94 3.30
C LYS A 193 10.28 29.46 4.04
N ASP A 194 9.11 29.42 3.41
CA ASP A 194 7.83 29.83 4.00
C ASP A 194 7.21 28.76 4.91
N GLY A 195 7.83 27.57 4.99
CA GLY A 195 7.36 26.45 5.80
C GLY A 195 6.26 25.63 5.14
N SER A 196 5.91 25.90 3.87
CA SER A 196 4.99 25.04 3.12
C SER A 196 5.58 23.65 2.91
N ASN A 197 4.71 22.64 2.90
CA ASN A 197 5.13 21.27 2.65
C ASN A 197 5.33 21.05 1.14
N PRO A 198 6.50 20.59 0.68
CA PRO A 198 6.78 20.47 -0.74
C PRO A 198 6.25 19.17 -1.37
N PHE A 199 5.62 18.29 -0.60
CA PHE A 199 5.16 17.01 -1.11
C PHE A 199 3.72 17.09 -1.62
N VAL A 200 3.47 16.37 -2.71
CA VAL A 200 2.15 16.25 -3.35
C VAL A 200 2.03 14.86 -3.96
N PHE A 201 0.84 14.27 -3.90
CA PHE A 201 0.55 13.03 -4.59
C PHE A 201 0.08 13.27 -6.02
N SER A 202 0.19 12.25 -6.87
CA SER A 202 -0.21 12.29 -8.28
C SER A 202 -1.67 12.63 -8.55
N TYR A 203 -2.55 12.52 -7.54
CA TYR A 203 -3.95 12.96 -7.66
C TYR A 203 -4.11 14.49 -7.62
N GLY A 204 -3.08 15.23 -7.17
CA GLY A 204 -3.03 16.70 -7.10
C GLY A 204 -4.16 17.35 -6.32
N GLY A 205 -4.35 18.66 -6.52
CA GLY A 205 -5.46 19.42 -5.89
C GLY A 205 -5.37 19.60 -4.37
N GLN A 206 -4.30 19.13 -3.73
CA GLN A 206 -4.09 19.16 -2.28
C GLN A 206 -2.63 19.49 -1.94
N ASP A 207 -2.09 20.53 -2.57
CA ASP A 207 -0.70 20.93 -2.38
C ASP A 207 -0.34 21.05 -0.88
N GLY A 208 0.70 20.34 -0.47
CA GLY A 208 1.20 20.31 0.90
C GLY A 208 0.36 19.48 1.88
N HIS A 209 -0.66 18.78 1.41
CA HIS A 209 -1.52 17.92 2.22
C HIS A 209 -1.74 16.55 1.57
N ALA A 210 -1.96 15.55 2.42
CA ALA A 210 -2.11 14.16 2.00
C ALA A 210 -3.53 13.61 2.19
N TYR A 211 -4.54 14.47 2.32
CA TYR A 211 -5.90 14.08 2.73
C TYR A 211 -6.59 13.09 1.77
N GLY A 212 -6.19 13.10 0.50
CA GLY A 212 -6.68 12.20 -0.52
C GLY A 212 -5.87 10.91 -0.69
N THR A 213 -4.97 10.57 0.25
CA THR A 213 -4.21 9.32 0.16
C THR A 213 -5.18 8.13 0.07
N HIS A 214 -4.86 7.19 -0.81
CA HIS A 214 -5.70 6.04 -1.07
C HIS A 214 -4.86 4.90 -1.63
N ALA A 215 -5.45 3.72 -1.60
CA ALA A 215 -4.85 2.51 -2.11
C ALA A 215 -5.92 1.58 -2.68
N ASP A 216 -5.50 0.79 -3.66
CA ASP A 216 -6.35 -0.11 -4.43
C ASP A 216 -5.81 -1.53 -4.31
N TYR A 217 -6.73 -2.48 -4.23
CA TYR A 217 -6.45 -3.89 -4.16
C TYR A 217 -7.29 -4.66 -5.17
N MET A 218 -6.64 -5.52 -5.95
CA MET A 218 -7.30 -6.54 -6.76
C MET A 218 -6.69 -7.90 -6.45
N PHE A 219 -7.51 -8.82 -5.94
CA PHE A 219 -7.05 -10.15 -5.56
C PHE A 219 -6.53 -10.94 -6.77
N GLY A 220 -5.40 -11.63 -6.58
CA GLY A 220 -4.80 -12.50 -7.59
C GLY A 220 -3.94 -13.62 -7.02
N TRP A 221 -4.15 -14.06 -5.78
CA TRP A 221 -3.43 -15.23 -5.27
C TRP A 221 -3.85 -16.51 -6.01
N LYS A 222 -2.87 -17.36 -6.32
CA LYS A 222 -3.10 -18.61 -7.05
C LYS A 222 -3.78 -19.66 -6.18
N GLY A 223 -4.90 -20.20 -6.69
CA GLY A 223 -5.59 -21.33 -6.08
C GLY A 223 -5.94 -21.07 -4.61
N ASP A 224 -5.51 -21.96 -3.72
CA ASP A 224 -5.75 -21.88 -2.28
C ASP A 224 -4.60 -21.22 -1.49
N ALA A 225 -3.58 -20.67 -2.16
CA ALA A 225 -2.33 -20.28 -1.51
C ALA A 225 -2.54 -19.30 -0.35
N LEU A 226 -3.33 -18.24 -0.54
CA LEU A 226 -3.63 -17.30 0.54
C LEU A 226 -4.38 -17.99 1.69
N GLN A 227 -5.33 -18.88 1.40
CA GLN A 227 -6.05 -19.62 2.45
C GLN A 227 -5.10 -20.54 3.23
N ARG A 228 -4.17 -21.24 2.55
CA ARG A 228 -3.15 -22.06 3.22
C ARG A 228 -2.29 -21.23 4.17
N ALA A 229 -1.94 -20.01 3.81
CA ALA A 229 -1.24 -19.10 4.71
C ALA A 229 -2.12 -18.66 5.89
N MET A 230 -3.39 -18.32 5.63
CA MET A 230 -4.35 -17.91 6.66
C MET A 230 -4.78 -19.03 7.62
N ASP A 231 -4.61 -20.30 7.22
CA ASP A 231 -4.83 -21.47 8.08
C ASP A 231 -3.53 -21.90 8.81
N SER A 232 -2.39 -21.28 8.49
CA SER A 232 -1.10 -21.53 9.12
C SER A 232 -0.80 -20.56 10.26
N SER A 233 0.19 -20.89 11.08
CA SER A 233 0.80 -19.98 12.06
C SER A 233 2.07 -19.30 11.53
N CYS A 234 2.37 -19.46 10.23
CA CYS A 234 3.56 -18.86 9.64
C CYS A 234 3.44 -17.33 9.63
N MET A 235 4.57 -16.64 9.84
CA MET A 235 4.67 -15.20 9.63
C MET A 235 6.00 -14.83 8.99
N PHE A 236 5.99 -13.77 8.17
CA PHE A 236 7.17 -13.29 7.45
C PHE A 236 7.87 -14.42 6.69
N THR A 237 9.18 -14.56 6.88
CA THR A 237 10.02 -15.59 6.23
C THR A 237 9.66 -17.02 6.63
N ALA A 238 8.94 -17.21 7.75
CA ALA A 238 8.47 -18.54 8.14
C ALA A 238 7.44 -19.10 7.15
N CYS A 239 6.76 -18.26 6.37
CA CYS A 239 5.82 -18.67 5.34
C CYS A 239 6.48 -19.16 4.05
N GLU A 240 7.77 -18.86 3.85
CA GLU A 240 8.47 -19.07 2.59
C GLU A 240 8.89 -20.53 2.34
N ASN A 241 9.46 -20.80 1.16
CA ASN A 241 10.08 -22.08 0.81
C ASN A 241 9.15 -23.29 0.98
N GLY A 242 7.86 -23.10 0.70
CA GLY A 242 6.82 -24.12 0.77
C GLY A 242 6.23 -24.31 2.17
N LYS A 243 6.37 -23.35 3.09
CA LYS A 243 5.93 -23.47 4.50
C LYS A 243 4.90 -22.42 4.95
N PRO A 244 3.74 -22.25 4.29
CA PRO A 244 3.18 -23.11 3.23
C PRO A 244 3.38 -22.53 1.81
N LEU A 245 3.93 -21.32 1.69
CA LEU A 245 3.97 -20.58 0.43
C LEU A 245 5.29 -20.78 -0.30
N LYS A 246 5.22 -20.85 -1.62
CA LYS A 246 6.41 -20.85 -2.48
C LYS A 246 6.95 -19.43 -2.59
N SER A 247 8.24 -19.27 -2.41
CA SER A 247 8.96 -18.00 -2.58
C SER A 247 9.86 -18.01 -3.82
N GLN A 248 10.28 -16.84 -4.25
CA GLN A 248 11.25 -16.64 -5.34
C GLN A 248 12.40 -15.74 -4.87
N SER A 249 13.50 -15.71 -5.64
CA SER A 249 14.65 -14.86 -5.31
C SER A 249 14.36 -13.39 -5.62
N VAL A 250 15.10 -12.49 -4.96
CA VAL A 250 15.12 -11.05 -5.26
C VAL A 250 15.44 -10.77 -6.73
N SER A 251 16.33 -11.57 -7.35
CA SER A 251 16.65 -11.43 -8.77
C SER A 251 15.46 -11.75 -9.69
N GLN A 252 14.65 -12.75 -9.35
CA GLN A 252 13.43 -13.08 -10.09
C GLN A 252 12.36 -11.99 -9.93
N MET A 253 12.18 -11.47 -8.70
CA MET A 253 11.28 -10.35 -8.42
C MET A 253 11.66 -9.11 -9.25
N ASN A 254 12.93 -8.70 -9.20
CA ASN A 254 13.42 -7.52 -9.92
C ASN A 254 13.40 -7.67 -11.45
N ALA A 255 13.42 -8.91 -11.96
CA ALA A 255 13.29 -9.20 -13.38
C ALA A 255 11.84 -9.08 -13.88
N CYS A 256 10.85 -9.20 -12.99
CA CYS A 256 9.45 -9.03 -13.35
C CYS A 256 9.12 -7.55 -13.53
N LYS A 257 8.85 -7.14 -14.78
CA LYS A 257 8.48 -5.77 -15.12
C LYS A 257 7.40 -5.75 -16.18
N ALA A 258 6.41 -4.89 -16.00
CA ALA A 258 5.47 -4.57 -17.05
C ALA A 258 6.21 -3.84 -18.20
N LYS A 259 5.76 -4.07 -19.43
CA LYS A 259 6.26 -3.33 -20.58
C LYS A 259 5.82 -1.87 -20.45
N GLU A 260 6.76 -0.95 -20.62
CA GLU A 260 6.44 0.47 -20.72
C GLU A 260 5.64 0.71 -22.00
N ILE A 261 4.42 1.24 -21.83
CA ILE A 261 3.48 1.52 -22.93
C ILE A 261 3.35 3.01 -23.24
N VAL A 262 3.80 3.87 -22.32
CA VAL A 262 3.83 5.33 -22.49
C VAL A 262 5.29 5.76 -22.53
N ASN A 263 5.69 6.44 -23.60
CA ASN A 263 7.04 6.98 -23.75
C ASN A 263 7.11 8.41 -23.19
N GLU A 264 7.21 8.53 -21.87
CA GLU A 264 7.36 9.82 -21.18
C GLU A 264 8.52 9.80 -20.18
N SER A 265 9.30 10.88 -20.17
CA SER A 265 10.38 11.05 -19.18
C SER A 265 9.76 11.34 -17.81
N HIS A 266 9.73 10.34 -16.93
CA HIS A 266 9.18 10.45 -15.58
C HIS A 266 10.24 10.59 -14.47
N ASP A 267 11.50 10.33 -14.79
CA ASP A 267 12.62 10.40 -13.83
C ASP A 267 13.29 11.79 -13.78
N GLY A 268 12.94 12.70 -14.69
CA GLY A 268 13.45 14.07 -14.74
C GLY A 268 12.70 15.04 -13.82
N TRP A 269 13.07 16.32 -13.90
CA TRP A 269 12.21 17.40 -13.39
C TRP A 269 11.09 17.66 -14.41
N LEU A 270 9.85 17.66 -13.94
CA LEU A 270 8.64 17.84 -14.73
C LEU A 270 8.11 19.26 -14.55
N LYS A 271 7.49 19.81 -15.59
CA LYS A 271 6.84 21.14 -15.53
C LYS A 271 5.45 21.09 -14.88
N ALA A 272 4.81 19.92 -14.91
CA ALA A 272 3.52 19.64 -14.32
C ALA A 272 3.49 18.18 -13.85
N LEU A 273 2.52 17.83 -13.00
CA LEU A 273 2.27 16.43 -12.66
C LEU A 273 1.82 15.65 -13.91
N PRO A 274 2.22 14.37 -14.06
CA PRO A 274 1.77 13.54 -15.17
C PRO A 274 0.23 13.53 -15.27
N GLY A 275 -0.29 13.66 -16.49
CA GLY A 275 -1.73 13.73 -16.76
C GLY A 275 -2.39 15.09 -16.49
N MET A 276 -1.66 16.09 -15.99
CA MET A 276 -2.15 17.47 -15.86
C MET A 276 -1.61 18.35 -16.98
N THR A 277 -2.43 19.31 -17.47
CA THR A 277 -1.98 20.32 -18.43
C THR A 277 -0.99 21.28 -17.76
N ALA A 278 0.15 21.53 -18.42
CA ALA A 278 1.17 22.48 -18.00
C ALA A 278 0.76 23.94 -18.22
#